data_AF-A0A3R8RZN3-F1
#
_entry.id   AF-A0A3R8RZN3-F1
#
_cell.length_a   1.000
_cell.length_b   1.000
_cell.length_c   1.000
_cell.angle_alpha   90.00
_cell.angle_beta   90.00
_cell.angle_gamma   90.00
#
_symmetry.space_group_name_H-M   'P 1'
#
loop_
_entity.id
_entity.type
_entity.pdbx_description
1 polymer ?
#
loop_
_entity_poly.entity_id
_entity_poly.type
_entity_poly.pdbx_seq_one_letter_code
_entity_poly.pdbx_strand_id
1 'polypeptide(L)'
;MRYSSRLLTAIGSLVTIALSSTQVHASTFVAVNTTAPNGIVFTGGDFTLNTSAGLLDFLNVQKVSVQGVDPSVVTEALTPHPGGITRTALSLTSVVDGVWVDSSSGAITGLSSIGGVTWNAPFQNNLSHGGVLSITNLQIDFQSQRVYASLTGDFRGVGTAEGHAPYDSEVTTTLNNFHLWSFGSVQGNLAGGIVPAPLSGPYVSGIPPFSLGGLTITQQGYEHVVSALRLYGAGTSTLQAVTNYGSITTAVPEPASMSLLLSGLLGVAFATARTRQSRARRPEKG
;
A
#
# COMPACT_ATOMS: atom_id res chain seq x y z
N MET A 1 30.58 -57.24 -55.85
CA MET A 1 29.46 -56.29 -55.61
C MET A 1 29.87 -55.44 -54.42
N ARG A 2 30.37 -54.21 -54.58
CA ARG A 2 29.60 -52.94 -54.67
C ARG A 2 28.35 -52.98 -53.77
N TYR A 3 28.37 -52.31 -52.62
CA TYR A 3 27.81 -50.96 -52.43
C TYR A 3 28.25 -50.34 -51.09
N SER A 4 28.41 -49.02 -51.15
CA SER A 4 28.79 -48.07 -50.11
C SER A 4 27.54 -47.38 -49.57
N SER A 5 27.54 -46.94 -48.30
CA SER A 5 26.72 -45.84 -47.74
C SER A 5 27.20 -45.58 -46.30
N ARG A 6 28.03 -44.57 -46.03
CA ARG A 6 27.68 -43.18 -45.66
C ARG A 6 26.71 -43.07 -44.48
N LEU A 7 27.15 -42.42 -43.39
CA LEU A 7 26.42 -41.61 -42.38
C LEU A 7 27.13 -41.82 -41.02
N LEU A 8 27.44 -40.85 -40.18
CA LEU A 8 27.46 -39.39 -40.25
C LEU A 8 28.26 -38.95 -39.01
N THR A 9 29.28 -38.10 -39.19
CA THR A 9 29.97 -37.43 -38.09
C THR A 9 29.01 -36.41 -37.47
N ALA A 10 28.64 -36.58 -36.20
CA ALA A 10 27.96 -35.54 -35.42
C ALA A 10 28.89 -35.08 -34.30
N ILE A 11 29.58 -33.98 -34.55
CA ILE A 11 30.24 -33.17 -33.51
C ILE A 11 29.10 -32.53 -32.71
N GLY A 12 28.75 -33.13 -31.57
CA GLY A 12 27.92 -32.47 -30.58
C GLY A 12 28.74 -31.41 -29.87
N SER A 13 28.55 -30.16 -30.25
CA SER A 13 29.03 -29.01 -29.49
C SER A 13 28.41 -29.05 -28.09
N LEU A 14 29.26 -29.22 -27.07
CA LEU A 14 28.87 -29.03 -25.68
C LEU A 14 28.60 -27.54 -25.49
N VAL A 15 27.34 -27.14 -25.59
CA VAL A 15 26.90 -25.82 -25.12
C VAL A 15 27.03 -25.85 -23.60
N THR A 16 28.11 -25.26 -23.10
CA THR A 16 28.22 -24.89 -21.69
C THR A 16 27.11 -23.89 -21.40
N ILE A 17 25.98 -24.38 -20.89
CA ILE A 17 25.00 -23.51 -20.22
C ILE A 17 25.76 -22.94 -19.04
N ALA A 18 26.17 -21.68 -19.15
CA ALA A 18 26.55 -20.90 -17.98
C ALA A 18 25.33 -20.91 -17.07
N LEU A 19 25.40 -21.73 -16.01
CA LEU A 19 24.56 -21.59 -14.85
C LEU A 19 24.82 -20.17 -14.35
N SER A 20 24.01 -19.21 -14.77
CA SER A 20 23.89 -17.95 -14.06
C SER A 20 23.45 -18.38 -12.66
N SER A 21 24.39 -18.38 -11.73
CA SER A 21 24.09 -18.47 -10.31
C SER A 21 23.08 -17.36 -10.05
N THR A 22 21.82 -17.73 -9.89
CA THR A 22 20.81 -16.86 -9.30
C THR A 22 21.35 -16.55 -7.92
N GLN A 23 22.06 -15.43 -7.81
CA GLN A 23 22.37 -14.87 -6.52
C GLN A 23 21.02 -14.61 -5.88
N VAL A 24 20.67 -15.43 -4.89
CA VAL A 24 19.54 -15.15 -4.02
C VAL A 24 19.97 -13.90 -3.27
N HIS A 25 19.53 -12.75 -3.76
CA HIS A 25 19.80 -11.49 -3.13
C HIS A 25 19.03 -11.47 -1.82
N ALA A 26 19.76 -11.38 -0.71
CA ALA A 26 19.15 -11.33 0.61
C ALA A 26 18.47 -9.97 0.78
N SER A 27 17.15 -9.99 0.97
CA SER A 27 16.43 -8.81 1.41
C SER A 27 16.67 -8.58 2.90
N THR A 28 16.95 -7.34 3.29
CA THR A 28 17.21 -6.94 4.68
C THR A 28 16.14 -5.98 5.15
N PHE A 29 15.58 -6.24 6.33
CA PHE A 29 14.66 -5.31 6.98
C PHE A 29 15.44 -4.16 7.60
N VAL A 30 15.00 -2.94 7.33
CA VAL A 30 15.56 -1.71 7.87
C VAL A 30 14.40 -0.92 8.46
N ALA A 31 14.43 -0.73 9.78
CA ALA A 31 13.45 0.13 10.44
C ALA A 31 13.66 1.58 10.01
N VAL A 32 12.57 2.34 9.89
CA VAL A 32 12.65 3.77 9.56
C VAL A 32 13.47 4.50 10.64
N ASN A 33 14.26 5.50 10.23
CA ASN A 33 15.22 6.24 11.03
C ASN A 33 16.37 5.39 11.60
N THR A 34 16.61 4.20 11.04
CA THR A 34 17.79 3.37 11.34
C THR A 34 18.69 3.22 10.12
N THR A 35 19.97 2.94 10.37
CA THR A 35 20.98 2.79 9.32
C THR A 35 20.99 1.35 8.82
N ALA A 36 20.68 1.18 7.54
CA ALA A 36 20.84 -0.06 6.79
C ALA A 36 22.31 -0.50 6.71
N PRO A 37 22.60 -1.79 6.43
CA PRO A 37 23.98 -2.29 6.30
C PRO A 37 24.85 -1.56 5.26
N ASN A 38 24.23 -0.91 4.28
CA ASN A 38 24.88 -0.12 3.24
C ASN A 38 25.00 1.39 3.57
N GLY A 39 24.71 1.79 4.83
CA GLY A 39 24.79 3.18 5.28
C GLY A 39 23.61 4.06 4.87
N ILE A 40 22.55 3.46 4.30
CA ILE A 40 21.30 4.16 3.95
C ILE A 40 20.40 4.29 5.18
N VAL A 41 19.81 5.46 5.37
CA VAL A 41 18.78 5.72 6.37
C VAL A 41 17.50 6.07 5.64
N PHE A 42 16.43 5.30 5.88
CA PHE A 42 15.09 5.62 5.38
C PHE A 42 14.39 6.53 6.38
N THR A 43 13.82 7.64 5.93
CA THR A 43 13.13 8.60 6.81
C THR A 43 11.67 8.78 6.40
N GLY A 44 10.78 8.65 7.39
CA GLY A 44 9.35 8.95 7.26
C GLY A 44 8.63 8.16 6.18
N GLY A 45 7.42 8.62 5.86
CA GLY A 45 6.57 8.07 4.81
C GLY A 45 5.21 7.68 5.34
N ASP A 46 4.18 8.09 4.62
CA ASP A 46 2.81 7.69 4.89
C ASP A 46 2.38 6.69 3.82
N PHE A 47 1.71 5.64 4.27
CA PHE A 47 0.99 4.68 3.46
C PHE A 47 -0.48 5.07 3.49
N THR A 48 -1.12 5.24 2.33
CA THR A 48 -2.57 5.49 2.25
C THR A 48 -3.27 4.38 1.48
N LEU A 49 -4.16 3.65 2.16
CA LEU A 49 -5.12 2.73 1.53
C LEU A 49 -6.36 3.52 1.11
N ASN A 50 -6.67 3.52 -0.17
CA ASN A 50 -7.88 4.12 -0.72
C ASN A 50 -8.86 3.01 -1.10
N THR A 51 -10.06 3.03 -0.55
CA THR A 51 -11.05 1.97 -0.82
C THR A 51 -11.67 2.10 -2.21
N SER A 52 -11.99 0.97 -2.83
CA SER A 52 -12.76 0.95 -4.08
C SER A 52 -14.24 1.28 -3.87
N ALA A 53 -14.95 1.61 -4.95
CA ALA A 53 -16.40 1.78 -4.93
C ALA A 53 -17.14 0.53 -4.45
N GLY A 54 -16.73 -0.67 -4.89
CA GLY A 54 -17.36 -1.93 -4.46
C GLY A 54 -17.22 -2.18 -2.96
N LEU A 55 -16.04 -1.87 -2.39
CA LEU A 55 -15.85 -1.98 -0.94
C LEU A 55 -16.68 -0.93 -0.20
N LEU A 56 -16.77 0.30 -0.72
CA LEU A 56 -17.64 1.34 -0.15
C LEU A 56 -19.11 0.92 -0.14
N ASP A 57 -19.60 0.33 -1.22
CA ASP A 57 -20.98 -0.19 -1.31
C ASP A 57 -21.23 -1.26 -0.25
N PHE A 58 -20.32 -2.21 -0.09
CA PHE A 58 -20.37 -3.20 0.98
C PHE A 58 -20.46 -2.53 2.36
N LEU A 59 -19.55 -1.59 2.66
CA LEU A 59 -19.51 -0.92 3.96
C LEU A 59 -20.79 -0.10 4.23
N ASN A 60 -21.36 0.53 3.20
CA ASN A 60 -22.62 1.27 3.28
C ASN A 60 -23.82 0.35 3.53
N VAL A 61 -23.92 -0.76 2.79
CA VAL A 61 -25.02 -1.74 2.95
C VAL A 61 -24.99 -2.36 4.34
N GLN A 62 -23.81 -2.72 4.83
CA GLN A 62 -23.64 -3.29 6.16
C GLN A 62 -23.71 -2.25 7.28
N LYS A 63 -23.69 -0.95 6.96
CA LYS A 63 -23.54 0.16 7.91
C LYS A 63 -22.34 -0.04 8.84
N VAL A 64 -21.24 -0.54 8.28
CA VAL A 64 -19.99 -0.74 9.02
C VAL A 64 -19.45 0.62 9.44
N SER A 65 -19.19 0.74 10.74
CA SER A 65 -18.43 1.85 11.31
C SER A 65 -16.93 1.55 11.20
N VAL A 66 -16.15 2.57 10.87
CA VAL A 66 -14.73 2.46 10.58
C VAL A 66 -13.97 3.41 11.48
N GLN A 67 -12.96 2.91 12.19
CA GLN A 67 -12.14 3.69 13.12
C GLN A 67 -10.66 3.39 12.88
N GLY A 68 -9.82 4.42 12.95
CA GLY A 68 -8.37 4.26 12.88
C GLY A 68 -7.84 3.58 14.14
N VAL A 69 -6.84 2.72 13.97
CA VAL A 69 -6.02 2.19 15.06
C VAL A 69 -4.71 2.97 15.05
N ASP A 70 -4.40 3.62 16.17
CA ASP A 70 -3.22 4.49 16.28
C ASP A 70 -1.93 3.80 15.80
N PRO A 71 -1.05 4.53 15.07
CA PRO A 71 -1.13 5.96 14.76
C PRO A 71 -1.93 6.30 13.49
N SER A 72 -2.71 5.36 12.94
CA SER A 72 -3.38 5.56 11.66
C SER A 72 -4.60 6.46 11.75
N VAL A 73 -4.81 7.27 10.72
CA VAL A 73 -5.94 8.19 10.59
C VAL A 73 -6.87 7.71 9.49
N VAL A 74 -8.16 7.62 9.81
CA VAL A 74 -9.22 7.33 8.84
C VAL A 74 -9.82 8.66 8.38
N THR A 75 -9.89 8.86 7.08
CA THR A 75 -10.61 9.98 6.46
C THR A 75 -11.81 9.45 5.69
N GLU A 76 -12.96 10.04 5.95
CA GLU A 76 -14.22 9.64 5.34
C GLU A 76 -14.92 10.85 4.69
N ALA A 77 -15.45 10.66 3.49
CA ALA A 77 -16.35 11.62 2.86
C ALA A 77 -17.79 11.07 2.88
N LEU A 78 -18.71 11.90 3.36
CA LEU A 78 -20.12 11.57 3.52
C LEU A 78 -20.97 12.52 2.68
N THR A 79 -21.91 11.96 1.92
CA THR A 79 -22.83 12.74 1.09
C THR A 79 -24.27 12.44 1.50
N PRO A 80 -25.11 13.46 1.77
CA PRO A 80 -26.53 13.26 1.97
C PRO A 80 -27.22 12.75 0.70
N HIS A 81 -28.16 11.82 0.85
CA HIS A 81 -28.99 11.30 -0.22
C HIS A 81 -30.44 11.10 0.27
N PRO A 82 -31.47 11.11 -0.60
CA PRO A 82 -32.81 10.71 -0.22
C PRO A 82 -32.81 9.25 0.28
N GLY A 83 -32.86 9.06 1.60
CA GLY A 83 -32.73 7.75 2.25
C GLY A 83 -31.65 7.68 3.33
N GLY A 84 -30.79 8.70 3.47
CA GLY A 84 -29.80 8.79 4.55
C GLY A 84 -28.50 9.49 4.16
N ILE A 85 -27.45 9.22 4.92
CA ILE A 85 -26.08 9.66 4.63
C ILE A 85 -25.30 8.45 4.10
N THR A 86 -24.62 8.63 2.97
CA THR A 86 -23.85 7.57 2.31
C THR A 86 -22.39 7.94 2.25
N ARG A 87 -21.51 6.98 2.52
CA ARG A 87 -20.06 7.12 2.36
C ARG A 87 -19.69 7.12 0.89
N THR A 88 -19.00 8.17 0.45
CA THR A 88 -18.55 8.36 -0.96
C THR A 88 -17.04 8.24 -1.13
N ALA A 89 -16.27 8.36 -0.05
CA ALA A 89 -14.86 8.04 -0.03
C ALA A 89 -14.43 7.56 1.35
N LEU A 90 -13.44 6.68 1.40
CA LEU A 90 -12.78 6.23 2.61
C LEU A 90 -11.31 5.99 2.30
N SER A 91 -10.45 6.58 3.12
CA SER A 91 -9.03 6.33 3.10
C SER A 91 -8.49 6.11 4.50
N LEU A 92 -7.44 5.30 4.58
CA LEU A 92 -6.69 5.02 5.79
C LEU A 92 -5.24 5.40 5.55
N THR A 93 -4.75 6.36 6.32
CA THR A 93 -3.34 6.77 6.29
C THR A 93 -2.63 6.21 7.52
N SER A 94 -1.63 5.37 7.29
CA SER A 94 -0.78 4.73 8.29
C SER A 94 0.67 5.19 8.11
N VAL A 95 1.46 5.13 9.18
CA VAL A 95 2.87 5.51 9.14
C VAL A 95 3.71 4.30 8.71
N VAL A 96 4.66 4.51 7.81
CA VAL A 96 5.66 3.49 7.45
C VAL A 96 6.67 3.35 8.58
N ASP A 97 6.86 2.12 9.07
CA ASP A 97 7.79 1.81 10.17
C ASP A 97 9.03 1.02 9.73
N GLY A 98 9.00 0.44 8.52
CA GLY A 98 10.11 -0.34 8.01
C GLY A 98 10.09 -0.55 6.49
N VAL A 99 11.27 -0.88 5.97
CA VAL A 99 11.53 -1.08 4.54
C VAL A 99 12.37 -2.35 4.37
N TRP A 100 12.01 -3.18 3.41
CA TRP A 100 12.84 -4.30 2.98
C TRP A 100 13.66 -3.90 1.77
N VAL A 101 14.97 -4.09 1.84
CA VAL A 101 15.91 -3.64 0.82
C VAL A 101 16.74 -4.80 0.32
N ASP A 102 16.83 -4.92 -1.00
CA ASP A 102 17.76 -5.80 -1.67
C ASP A 102 19.20 -5.34 -1.41
N SER A 103 20.00 -6.18 -0.76
CA SER A 103 21.33 -5.79 -0.28
C SER A 103 22.33 -5.49 -1.40
N SER A 104 22.05 -5.90 -2.64
CA SER A 104 22.96 -5.76 -3.77
C SER A 104 22.66 -4.53 -4.64
N SER A 105 21.37 -4.27 -4.86
CA SER A 105 20.88 -3.20 -5.74
C SER A 105 20.40 -1.98 -4.96
N GLY A 106 20.14 -2.12 -3.66
CA GLY A 106 19.50 -1.09 -2.85
C GLY A 106 18.02 -0.89 -3.21
N ALA A 107 17.43 -1.75 -4.04
CA ALA A 107 16.03 -1.66 -4.43
C ALA A 107 15.11 -1.99 -3.25
N ILE A 108 13.99 -1.28 -3.17
CA ILE A 108 12.97 -1.57 -2.17
C ILE A 108 12.18 -2.79 -2.65
N THR A 109 12.15 -3.82 -1.82
CA THR A 109 11.49 -5.10 -2.07
C THR A 109 10.21 -5.27 -1.23
N GLY A 110 10.03 -4.44 -0.21
CA GLY A 110 8.81 -4.42 0.60
C GLY A 110 8.76 -3.24 1.57
N LEU A 111 7.62 -3.06 2.23
CA LEU A 111 7.37 -2.00 3.20
C LEU A 111 6.46 -2.49 4.32
N SER A 112 6.66 -2.00 5.54
CA SER A 112 5.76 -2.23 6.66
C SER A 112 5.16 -0.93 7.16
N SER A 113 4.01 -1.04 7.79
CA SER A 113 3.34 0.08 8.44
C SER A 113 2.95 -0.30 9.86
N ILE A 114 2.74 0.73 10.68
CA ILE A 114 2.17 0.59 12.02
C ILE A 114 0.77 1.23 12.06
N GLY A 115 -0.10 0.68 12.91
CA GLY A 115 -1.49 1.09 13.05
C GLY A 115 -2.41 0.32 12.10
N GLY A 116 -3.60 0.85 11.84
CA GLY A 116 -4.53 0.23 10.92
C GLY A 116 -5.95 0.71 11.07
N VAL A 117 -6.91 -0.19 10.87
CA VAL A 117 -8.33 0.13 10.90
C VAL A 117 -9.13 -0.95 11.62
N THR A 118 -10.13 -0.53 12.38
CA THR A 118 -11.15 -1.39 12.97
C THR A 118 -12.48 -1.16 12.26
N TRP A 119 -13.08 -2.26 11.81
CA TRP A 119 -14.42 -2.35 11.26
C TRP A 119 -15.34 -2.93 12.31
N ASN A 120 -16.42 -2.21 12.61
CA ASN A 120 -17.47 -2.68 13.50
C ASN A 120 -18.79 -2.72 12.73
N ALA A 121 -19.24 -3.93 12.45
CA ALA A 121 -20.50 -4.23 11.80
C ALA A 121 -21.59 -4.35 12.88
N PRO A 122 -22.66 -3.54 12.84
CA PRO A 122 -23.80 -3.72 13.74
C PRO A 122 -24.62 -4.94 13.34
N PHE A 123 -25.45 -5.44 14.26
CA PHE A 123 -26.48 -6.42 13.90
C PHE A 123 -27.42 -5.82 12.84
N GLN A 124 -27.59 -6.53 11.73
CA GLN A 124 -28.52 -6.18 10.66
C GLN A 124 -29.13 -7.47 10.12
N ASN A 125 -30.46 -7.55 10.10
CA ASN A 125 -31.17 -8.74 9.66
C ASN A 125 -30.77 -9.13 8.23
N ASN A 126 -30.44 -10.41 8.03
CA ASN A 126 -29.98 -11.01 6.78
C ASN A 126 -28.63 -10.46 6.24
N LEU A 127 -27.86 -9.75 7.08
CA LEU A 127 -26.60 -9.11 6.69
C LEU A 127 -25.45 -9.46 7.64
N SER A 128 -25.61 -9.18 8.94
CA SER A 128 -24.57 -9.43 9.97
C SER A 128 -25.20 -9.69 11.33
N HIS A 129 -24.62 -10.62 12.09
CA HIS A 129 -24.98 -10.84 13.50
C HIS A 129 -24.32 -9.87 14.48
N GLY A 130 -23.53 -8.91 13.98
CA GLY A 130 -22.75 -7.99 14.81
C GLY A 130 -21.35 -8.56 15.10
N GLY A 131 -20.31 -7.82 14.71
CA GLY A 131 -18.94 -8.30 14.81
C GLY A 131 -17.90 -7.21 14.59
N VAL A 132 -16.66 -7.50 14.98
CA VAL A 132 -15.54 -6.56 14.92
C VAL A 132 -14.35 -7.25 14.25
N LEU A 133 -13.73 -6.53 13.32
CA LEU A 133 -12.49 -6.91 12.68
C LEU A 133 -11.51 -5.75 12.75
N SER A 134 -10.32 -5.97 13.27
CA SER A 134 -9.21 -5.02 13.14
C SER A 134 -8.15 -5.55 12.18
N ILE A 135 -7.76 -4.71 11.22
CA ILE A 135 -6.72 -4.97 10.23
C ILE A 135 -5.59 -3.98 10.52
N THR A 136 -4.47 -4.47 10.99
CA THR A 136 -3.34 -3.63 11.45
C THR A 136 -2.02 -4.10 10.89
N ASN A 137 -0.99 -3.28 11.00
CA ASN A 137 0.40 -3.60 10.69
C ASN A 137 0.58 -4.21 9.31
N LEU A 138 0.22 -3.45 8.26
CA LEU A 138 0.31 -3.94 6.89
C LEU A 138 1.77 -4.10 6.48
N GLN A 139 2.07 -5.21 5.81
CA GLN A 139 3.37 -5.48 5.22
C GLN A 139 3.18 -5.80 3.74
N ILE A 140 3.87 -5.09 2.88
CA ILE A 140 3.82 -5.26 1.44
C ILE A 140 5.08 -5.98 1.00
N ASP A 141 4.90 -7.04 0.22
CA ASP A 141 5.97 -7.71 -0.50
C ASP A 141 5.80 -7.45 -2.00
N PHE A 142 6.71 -6.65 -2.57
CA PHE A 142 6.69 -6.28 -3.98
C PHE A 142 7.13 -7.42 -4.89
N GLN A 143 7.89 -8.41 -4.39
CA GLN A 143 8.37 -9.53 -5.18
C GLN A 143 7.30 -10.60 -5.35
N SER A 144 6.62 -10.97 -4.26
CA SER A 144 5.55 -11.98 -4.29
C SER A 144 4.17 -11.41 -4.64
N GLN A 145 4.05 -10.09 -4.72
CA GLN A 145 2.82 -9.35 -4.97
C GLN A 145 1.74 -9.57 -3.89
N ARG A 146 2.17 -9.55 -2.63
CA ARG A 146 1.32 -9.88 -1.47
C ARG A 146 1.30 -8.74 -0.45
N VAL A 147 0.17 -8.62 0.22
CA VAL A 147 0.00 -7.76 1.40
C VAL A 147 -0.37 -8.64 2.58
N TYR A 148 0.47 -8.63 3.59
CA TYR A 148 0.24 -9.27 4.87
C TYR A 148 -0.30 -8.25 5.87
N ALA A 149 -1.07 -8.73 6.85
CA ALA A 149 -1.64 -7.90 7.90
C ALA A 149 -1.71 -8.68 9.21
N SER A 150 -1.87 -7.96 10.31
CA SER A 150 -2.31 -8.52 11.58
C SER A 150 -3.84 -8.38 11.67
N LEU A 151 -4.54 -9.51 11.65
CA LEU A 151 -5.99 -9.57 11.75
C LEU A 151 -6.41 -9.89 13.17
N THR A 152 -7.29 -9.10 13.76
CA THR A 152 -7.85 -9.36 15.09
C THR A 152 -9.36 -9.40 15.02
N GLY A 153 -9.96 -10.51 15.46
CA GLY A 153 -11.41 -10.72 15.43
C GLY A 153 -11.79 -12.13 15.89
N ASP A 154 -13.08 -12.45 15.78
CA ASP A 154 -13.58 -13.79 16.10
C ASP A 154 -13.58 -14.68 14.86
N PHE A 155 -12.62 -15.60 14.78
CA PHE A 155 -12.39 -16.41 13.58
C PHE A 155 -12.97 -17.83 13.70
N ARG A 156 -13.73 -18.16 14.75
CA ARG A 156 -14.19 -19.54 15.01
C ARG A 156 -15.15 -20.10 13.96
N GLY A 157 -15.76 -19.23 13.15
CA GLY A 157 -16.59 -19.63 12.02
C GLY A 157 -15.81 -20.10 10.78
N VAL A 158 -14.50 -19.85 10.72
CA VAL A 158 -13.69 -20.23 9.54
C VAL A 158 -13.67 -21.76 9.43
N GLY A 159 -14.01 -22.28 8.24
CA GLY A 159 -14.07 -23.73 7.98
C GLY A 159 -15.28 -24.46 8.57
N THR A 160 -16.23 -23.74 9.17
CA THR A 160 -17.51 -24.30 9.64
C THR A 160 -18.58 -24.22 8.54
N ALA A 161 -19.69 -24.97 8.68
CA ALA A 161 -20.79 -24.92 7.73
C ALA A 161 -21.48 -23.54 7.72
N GLU A 162 -21.49 -22.87 8.86
CA GLU A 162 -22.07 -21.54 9.06
C GLU A 162 -21.18 -20.44 8.47
N GLY A 163 -19.87 -20.67 8.39
CA GLY A 163 -18.88 -19.73 7.84
C GLY A 163 -18.68 -18.47 8.69
N HIS A 164 -19.45 -18.29 9.77
CA HIS A 164 -19.37 -17.15 10.67
C HIS A 164 -19.26 -17.56 12.13
N ALA A 165 -18.64 -16.72 12.96
CA ALA A 165 -18.50 -17.03 14.37
C ALA A 165 -19.87 -17.13 15.09
N PRO A 166 -19.97 -17.89 16.19
CA PRO A 166 -21.22 -18.04 16.95
C PRO A 166 -21.79 -16.71 17.44
N TYR A 167 -23.12 -16.62 17.41
CA TYR A 167 -23.87 -15.52 18.03
C TYR A 167 -23.69 -15.60 19.54
N ASP A 168 -23.28 -14.49 20.20
CA ASP A 168 -22.90 -14.35 21.63
C ASP A 168 -21.40 -14.44 21.97
N SER A 169 -20.56 -14.73 20.98
CA SER A 169 -19.14 -14.87 21.23
C SER A 169 -18.43 -13.54 21.52
N GLU A 170 -17.46 -13.56 22.40
CA GLU A 170 -16.51 -12.46 22.61
C GLU A 170 -15.05 -12.92 22.41
N VAL A 171 -14.86 -14.13 21.87
CA VAL A 171 -13.53 -14.69 21.64
C VAL A 171 -12.85 -13.90 20.53
N THR A 172 -11.74 -13.26 20.88
CA THR A 172 -10.93 -12.49 19.95
C THR A 172 -9.57 -13.17 19.79
N THR A 173 -9.20 -13.45 18.55
CA THR A 173 -7.91 -14.03 18.16
C THR A 173 -7.16 -13.05 17.28
N THR A 174 -5.84 -12.97 17.44
CA THR A 174 -4.97 -12.20 16.54
C THR A 174 -4.14 -13.15 15.68
N LEU A 175 -4.23 -12.99 14.37
CA LEU A 175 -3.38 -13.64 13.38
C LEU A 175 -2.38 -12.62 12.88
N ASN A 176 -1.10 -12.83 13.19
CA ASN A 176 -0.02 -11.96 12.71
C ASN A 176 0.52 -12.45 11.37
N ASN A 177 0.98 -11.52 10.53
CA ASN A 177 1.57 -11.82 9.22
C ASN A 177 0.65 -12.68 8.33
N PHE A 178 -0.64 -12.39 8.35
CA PHE A 178 -1.66 -13.09 7.59
C PHE A 178 -1.73 -12.54 6.16
N HIS A 179 -1.65 -13.39 5.14
CA HIS A 179 -1.77 -12.98 3.73
C HIS A 179 -3.20 -12.56 3.41
N LEU A 180 -3.48 -11.27 3.52
CA LEU A 180 -4.81 -10.69 3.36
C LEU A 180 -5.13 -10.37 1.90
N TRP A 181 -4.25 -9.62 1.23
CA TRP A 181 -4.48 -9.18 -0.15
C TRP A 181 -3.36 -9.61 -1.08
N SER A 182 -3.69 -9.74 -2.35
CA SER A 182 -2.76 -9.70 -3.47
C SER A 182 -3.00 -8.42 -4.26
N PHE A 183 -2.02 -7.97 -5.03
CA PHE A 183 -2.19 -6.83 -5.95
C PHE A 183 -1.76 -7.17 -7.37
N GLY A 184 -2.41 -6.56 -8.35
CA GLY A 184 -2.16 -6.84 -9.76
C GLY A 184 -1.04 -6.02 -10.38
N SER A 185 -0.72 -4.86 -9.81
CA SER A 185 0.28 -3.94 -10.39
C SER A 185 0.97 -3.07 -9.35
N VAL A 186 2.20 -2.71 -9.67
CA VAL A 186 3.00 -1.71 -8.96
C VAL A 186 3.37 -0.62 -9.97
N GLN A 187 3.13 0.63 -9.62
CA GLN A 187 3.60 1.79 -10.37
C GLN A 187 4.49 2.63 -9.46
N GLY A 188 5.56 3.22 -10.02
CA GLY A 188 6.53 4.00 -9.26
C GLY A 188 7.94 3.45 -9.40
N ASN A 189 8.93 4.27 -9.03
CA ASN A 189 10.32 3.86 -9.08
C ASN A 189 10.75 3.27 -7.73
N LEU A 190 10.72 1.94 -7.63
CA LEU A 190 11.20 1.20 -6.46
C LEU A 190 12.71 0.91 -6.51
N ALA A 191 13.39 1.25 -7.61
CA ALA A 191 14.84 1.22 -7.64
C ALA A 191 15.31 2.35 -6.72
N GLY A 192 15.87 1.96 -5.57
CA GLY A 192 16.33 2.88 -4.55
C GLY A 192 17.19 3.96 -5.20
N GLY A 193 16.70 5.19 -5.20
CA GLY A 193 17.49 6.34 -5.58
C GLY A 193 18.57 6.51 -4.52
N ILE A 194 19.70 5.83 -4.71
CA ILE A 194 20.94 6.15 -3.99
C ILE A 194 21.32 7.54 -4.50
N VAL A 195 20.80 8.58 -3.85
CA VAL A 195 21.27 9.95 -4.07
C VAL A 195 22.61 10.06 -3.36
N PRO A 196 23.73 10.35 -4.06
CA PRO A 196 25.02 10.45 -3.41
C PRO A 196 25.01 11.48 -2.27
N ALA A 197 25.25 11.07 -1.03
CA ALA A 197 25.42 11.99 0.08
C ALA A 197 26.74 12.78 -0.09
N PRO A 198 26.79 14.05 0.32
CA PRO A 198 28.03 14.82 0.34
C PRO A 198 28.99 14.24 1.40
N LEU A 199 30.03 13.55 0.94
CA LEU A 199 31.37 13.26 1.51
C LEU A 199 31.59 12.99 3.03
N SER A 200 30.60 12.99 3.93
CA SER A 200 30.80 12.69 5.37
C SER A 200 29.51 12.45 6.18
N GLY A 201 28.52 11.72 5.65
CA GLY A 201 27.31 11.38 6.41
C GLY A 201 26.55 10.16 5.86
N PRO A 202 25.61 9.57 6.64
CA PRO A 202 24.76 8.49 6.16
C PRO A 202 23.90 8.95 4.98
N TYR A 203 23.62 8.04 4.04
CA TYR A 203 22.76 8.32 2.89
C TYR A 203 21.31 8.41 3.35
N VAL A 204 20.76 9.60 3.50
CA VAL A 204 19.33 9.76 3.82
C VAL A 204 18.54 9.63 2.53
N SER A 205 17.66 8.63 2.46
CA SER A 205 16.76 8.41 1.33
C SER A 205 15.31 8.40 1.82
N GLY A 206 14.46 9.22 1.21
CA GLY A 206 13.02 9.14 1.44
C GLY A 206 12.44 7.88 0.78
N ILE A 207 11.28 7.43 1.27
CA ILE A 207 10.54 6.35 0.59
C ILE A 207 10.00 6.91 -0.73
N PRO A 208 10.34 6.31 -1.88
CA PRO A 208 9.89 6.80 -3.17
C PRO A 208 8.37 6.67 -3.30
N PRO A 209 7.72 7.56 -4.07
CA PRO A 209 6.29 7.45 -4.34
C PRO A 209 6.01 6.21 -5.19
N PHE A 210 5.01 5.44 -4.78
CA PHE A 210 4.47 4.32 -5.54
C PHE A 210 2.95 4.22 -5.38
N SER A 211 2.35 3.43 -6.27
CA SER A 211 0.94 3.07 -6.25
C SER A 211 0.77 1.58 -6.54
N LEU A 212 0.03 0.89 -5.69
CA LEU A 212 -0.44 -0.47 -5.87
C LEU A 212 -1.88 -0.45 -6.34
N GLY A 213 -2.14 -1.12 -7.45
CA GLY A 213 -3.47 -1.22 -8.03
C GLY A 213 -4.00 -2.65 -8.03
N GLY A 214 -5.33 -2.77 -7.92
CA GLY A 214 -6.04 -4.04 -8.07
C GLY A 214 -5.87 -4.95 -6.85
N LEU A 215 -6.15 -4.41 -5.66
CA LEU A 215 -6.12 -5.21 -4.44
C LEU A 215 -7.25 -6.24 -4.48
N THR A 216 -6.92 -7.51 -4.30
CA THR A 216 -7.87 -8.63 -4.24
C THR A 216 -7.68 -9.38 -2.93
N ILE A 217 -8.79 -9.76 -2.28
CA ILE A 217 -8.73 -10.56 -1.05
C ILE A 217 -8.41 -12.02 -1.36
N THR A 218 -7.60 -12.65 -0.53
CA THR A 218 -7.40 -14.09 -0.58
C THR A 218 -8.68 -14.81 -0.14
N GLN A 219 -8.86 -16.06 -0.55
CA GLN A 219 -9.99 -16.87 -0.08
C GLN A 219 -10.00 -16.98 1.45
N GLN A 220 -8.83 -17.24 2.04
CA GLN A 220 -8.70 -17.30 3.50
C GLN A 220 -9.03 -15.94 4.12
N GLY A 221 -8.54 -14.83 3.56
CA GLY A 221 -8.87 -13.48 4.03
C GLY A 221 -10.38 -13.22 4.01
N TYR A 222 -11.06 -13.60 2.93
CA TYR A 222 -12.52 -13.50 2.85
C TYR A 222 -13.22 -14.28 3.97
N GLU A 223 -12.84 -15.53 4.20
CA GLU A 223 -13.41 -16.36 5.28
C GLU A 223 -13.22 -15.73 6.67
N HIS A 224 -12.04 -15.15 6.94
CA HIS A 224 -11.77 -14.47 8.21
C HIS A 224 -12.56 -13.17 8.37
N VAL A 225 -12.75 -12.41 7.29
CA VAL A 225 -13.58 -11.19 7.30
C VAL A 225 -15.04 -11.55 7.55
N VAL A 226 -15.58 -12.55 6.84
CA VAL A 226 -16.95 -13.07 7.04
C VAL A 226 -17.13 -13.52 8.48
N SER A 227 -16.16 -14.25 9.02
CA SER A 227 -16.22 -14.77 10.39
C SER A 227 -16.20 -13.67 11.45
N ALA A 228 -15.24 -12.75 11.36
CA ALA A 228 -15.06 -11.68 12.34
C ALA A 228 -16.20 -10.66 12.34
N LEU A 229 -16.73 -10.31 11.16
CA LEU A 229 -17.90 -9.42 11.04
C LEU A 229 -19.24 -10.16 11.16
N ARG A 230 -19.19 -11.48 11.35
CA ARG A 230 -20.33 -12.39 11.41
C ARG A 230 -21.35 -12.18 10.29
N LEU A 231 -20.86 -12.10 9.06
CA LEU A 231 -21.70 -11.89 7.89
C LEU A 231 -22.48 -13.17 7.56
N TYR A 232 -23.72 -13.01 7.10
CA TYR A 232 -24.54 -14.11 6.64
C TYR A 232 -25.53 -13.65 5.56
N GLY A 233 -26.12 -14.60 4.82
CA GLY A 233 -27.15 -14.31 3.82
C GLY A 233 -26.69 -13.30 2.75
N ALA A 234 -27.36 -12.15 2.69
CA ALA A 234 -26.98 -11.11 1.73
C ALA A 234 -25.65 -10.42 2.09
N GLY A 235 -25.23 -10.43 3.37
CA GLY A 235 -23.97 -9.81 3.77
C GLY A 235 -22.75 -10.47 3.17
N THR A 236 -22.71 -11.81 3.15
CA THR A 236 -21.65 -12.57 2.48
C THR A 236 -21.65 -12.33 0.98
N SER A 237 -22.84 -12.31 0.35
CA SER A 237 -22.98 -12.02 -1.09
C SER A 237 -22.46 -10.63 -1.46
N THR A 238 -22.73 -9.61 -0.64
CA THR A 238 -22.24 -8.25 -0.88
C THR A 238 -20.72 -8.14 -0.79
N LEU A 239 -20.10 -8.85 0.16
CA LEU A 239 -18.63 -8.90 0.25
C LEU A 239 -18.03 -9.71 -0.90
N GLN A 240 -18.65 -10.82 -1.29
CA GLN A 240 -18.20 -11.66 -2.40
C GLN A 240 -18.23 -10.92 -3.74
N ALA A 241 -19.14 -9.96 -3.91
CA ALA A 241 -19.20 -9.11 -5.09
C ALA A 241 -18.03 -8.10 -5.18
N VAL A 242 -17.29 -7.87 -4.08
CA VAL A 242 -16.13 -6.98 -4.06
C VAL A 242 -14.94 -7.68 -4.70
N THR A 243 -14.67 -7.35 -5.96
CA THR A 243 -13.53 -7.90 -6.73
C THR A 243 -12.26 -7.05 -6.62
N ASN A 244 -12.39 -5.77 -6.26
CA ASN A 244 -11.29 -4.86 -6.01
C ASN A 244 -11.50 -4.20 -4.66
N TYR A 245 -10.50 -4.22 -3.78
CA TYR A 245 -10.55 -3.65 -2.44
C TYR A 245 -9.99 -2.23 -2.38
N GLY A 246 -9.33 -1.77 -3.45
CA GLY A 246 -8.78 -0.43 -3.54
C GLY A 246 -7.37 -0.36 -4.10
N SER A 247 -6.66 0.68 -3.66
CA SER A 247 -5.26 0.92 -3.97
C SER A 247 -4.48 1.34 -2.72
N ILE A 248 -3.18 1.15 -2.76
CA ILE A 248 -2.25 1.63 -1.74
C ILE A 248 -1.29 2.61 -2.40
N THR A 249 -1.09 3.77 -1.80
CA THR A 249 -0.17 4.78 -2.32
C THR A 249 0.69 5.33 -1.20
N THR A 250 1.96 5.61 -1.46
CA THR A 250 2.69 6.55 -0.61
C THR A 250 2.40 7.97 -1.05
N ALA A 251 2.21 8.88 -0.09
CA ALA A 251 2.07 10.28 -0.40
C ALA A 251 3.32 10.76 -1.14
N VAL A 252 3.14 11.42 -2.29
CA VAL A 252 4.16 12.27 -2.88
C VAL A 252 4.34 13.41 -1.88
N PRO A 253 5.52 13.65 -1.28
CA PRO A 253 5.76 14.93 -0.65
C PRO A 253 5.56 15.96 -1.76
N GLU A 254 4.47 16.74 -1.72
CA GLU A 254 4.36 17.86 -2.64
C GLU A 254 5.66 18.64 -2.51
N PRO A 255 6.40 18.86 -3.61
CA PRO A 255 7.65 19.56 -3.50
C PRO A 255 7.28 20.94 -2.93
N ALA A 256 7.79 21.26 -1.74
CA ALA A 256 7.85 22.64 -1.27
C ALA A 256 8.45 23.58 -2.35
N SER A 257 9.09 23.02 -3.38
CA SER A 257 9.46 23.64 -4.65
C SER A 257 8.33 24.38 -5.37
N MET A 258 7.06 23.95 -5.37
CA MET A 258 5.99 24.76 -6.01
C MET A 258 5.68 26.01 -5.19
N SER A 259 5.62 25.90 -3.86
CA SER A 259 5.43 27.04 -2.96
C SER A 259 6.62 28.02 -2.99
N LEU A 260 7.86 27.49 -3.09
CA LEU A 260 9.08 28.27 -3.25
C LEU A 260 9.22 28.92 -4.64
N LEU A 261 8.78 28.23 -5.71
CA LEU A 261 8.81 28.76 -7.06
C LEU A 261 7.75 29.86 -7.24
N LEU A 262 6.54 29.69 -6.66
CA LEU A 262 5.50 30.72 -6.62
C LEU A 262 5.92 31.94 -5.80
N SER A 263 6.49 31.74 -4.61
CA SER A 263 6.99 32.86 -3.79
C SER A 263 8.21 33.55 -4.42
N GLY A 264 9.09 32.82 -5.09
CA GLY A 264 10.18 33.37 -5.88
C GLY A 264 9.69 34.22 -7.05
N LEU A 265 8.65 33.78 -7.78
CA LEU A 265 8.05 34.54 -8.88
C LEU A 265 7.36 35.82 -8.40
N LEU A 266 6.66 35.76 -7.27
CA LEU A 266 6.08 36.94 -6.63
C LEU A 266 7.17 37.94 -6.20
N GLY A 267 8.29 37.46 -5.64
CA GLY A 267 9.44 38.30 -5.30
C GLY A 267 10.02 39.06 -6.52
N VAL A 268 10.16 38.39 -7.66
CA VAL A 268 10.66 39.00 -8.91
C VAL A 268 9.64 39.97 -9.52
N ALA A 269 8.34 39.67 -9.43
CA ALA A 269 7.28 40.58 -9.87
C ALA A 269 7.28 41.89 -9.07
N PHE A 270 7.45 41.82 -7.75
CA PHE A 270 7.59 43.01 -6.90
C PHE A 270 8.88 43.80 -7.19
N ALA A 271 10.01 43.11 -7.40
CA ALA A 271 11.28 43.75 -7.73
C ALA A 271 11.24 44.48 -9.09
N THR A 272 10.59 43.88 -10.10
CA THR A 272 10.40 44.50 -11.42
C THR A 272 9.39 45.65 -11.40
N ALA A 273 8.34 45.58 -10.59
CA ALA A 273 7.42 46.70 -10.37
C ALA A 273 8.13 47.91 -9.73
N ARG A 274 9.01 47.67 -8.76
CA ARG A 274 9.79 48.73 -8.09
C ARG A 274 10.76 49.42 -9.04
N THR A 275 11.45 48.67 -9.91
CA THR A 275 12.38 49.26 -10.89
C THR A 275 11.64 50.09 -11.95
N ARG A 276 10.46 49.67 -12.40
CA ARG A 276 9.59 50.47 -13.29
C ARG A 276 9.16 51.78 -12.65
N GLN A 277 8.75 51.77 -11.38
CA GLN A 277 8.39 52.99 -10.66
C GLN A 277 9.58 53.95 -10.47
N SER A 278 10.79 53.43 -10.28
CA SER A 278 11.99 54.28 -10.20
C SER A 278 12.40 54.91 -11.55
N ARG A 279 12.13 54.26 -12.68
CA ARG A 279 12.38 54.83 -14.02
C ARG A 279 11.34 55.89 -14.42
N ALA A 280 10.08 55.72 -14.01
CA ALA A 280 9.01 56.69 -14.29
C ALA A 280 9.12 58.02 -13.51
N ARG A 281 10.01 58.09 -12.50
CA ARG A 281 10.24 59.30 -11.68
C ARG A 281 11.51 60.06 -12.04
N ARG A 282 12.09 59.85 -13.23
CA ARG A 282 13.23 60.65 -13.70
C ARG A 282 12.68 61.82 -14.53
N PRO A 283 12.54 63.04 -13.97
CA PRO A 283 12.15 64.19 -14.76
C PRO A 283 13.25 64.49 -15.79
N GLU A 284 12.85 64.61 -17.06
CA GLU A 284 13.66 65.24 -18.10
C GLU A 284 13.97 66.67 -17.64
N LYS A 285 15.25 66.94 -17.37
CA LYS A 285 15.79 68.29 -17.37
C LYS A 285 16.44 68.48 -18.74
N GLY A 286 15.89 69.38 -19.53
CA GLY A 286 16.41 69.81 -20.83
C GLY A 286 15.28 70.21 -21.75
#